data_AF-A0A6P1HYG8-F1
#
_entry.id   AF-A0A6P1HYG8-F1
#
_cell.length_a   1.000
_cell.length_b   1.000
_cell.length_c   1.000
_cell.angle_alpha   90.00
_cell.angle_beta   90.00
_cell.angle_gamma   90.00
#
_symmetry.space_group_name_H-M   'P 1'
#
loop_
_entity.id
_entity.type
_entity.pdbx_description
1 polymer ?
#
loop_
_entity_poly.entity_id
_entity_poly.type
_entity_poly.pdbx_seq_one_letter_code
_entity_poly.pdbx_strand_id
1 'polypeptide(L)'
;MAGGKIDPGENAEEALHREIREELDAAIVDGTLEQLGVFEAPAYGHPEGTALHMTCFLAELSAEPRPTSEIAELRYFTVDEYAAMPDVAPGSMLVFRRLQSLGLLD
;
A
#
# COMPACT_ATOMS: atom_id res chain seq x y z
N MET A 1 3.62 -1.90 1.97
CA MET A 1 2.90 -1.52 0.74
C MET A 1 3.38 -0.13 0.38
N ALA A 2 3.62 0.16 -0.90
CA ALA A 2 3.97 1.51 -1.35
C ALA A 2 2.74 2.41 -1.34
N GLY A 3 2.94 3.70 -1.11
CA GLY A 3 1.89 4.71 -1.00
C GLY A 3 2.12 5.65 0.17
N GLY A 4 1.39 6.76 0.17
CA GLY A 4 1.57 7.83 1.13
C GLY A 4 0.32 8.65 1.35
N LYS A 5 0.50 9.85 1.91
CA LYS A 5 -0.61 10.76 2.19
C LYS A 5 -1.06 11.43 0.89
N ILE A 6 -2.37 11.71 0.82
CA ILE A 6 -2.94 12.53 -0.25
C ILE A 6 -2.59 13.99 0.06
N ASP A 7 -1.90 14.66 -0.86
CA ASP A 7 -1.55 16.06 -0.70
C ASP A 7 -2.73 16.99 -1.04
N PRO A 8 -2.73 18.25 -0.55
CA PRO A 8 -3.79 19.21 -0.86
C PRO A 8 -3.98 19.42 -2.37
N GLY A 9 -5.17 19.06 -2.85
CA GLY A 9 -5.54 19.21 -4.27
C GLY A 9 -5.43 17.92 -5.07
N GLU A 10 -4.91 16.83 -4.49
CA GLU A 10 -4.89 15.51 -5.11
C GLU A 10 -6.13 14.69 -4.74
N ASN A 11 -6.56 13.85 -5.65
CA ASN A 11 -7.39 12.68 -5.35
C ASN A 11 -6.51 11.46 -5.03
N ALA A 12 -7.13 10.36 -4.60
CA ALA A 12 -6.40 9.16 -4.18
C ALA A 12 -5.58 8.49 -5.31
N GLU A 13 -6.07 8.53 -6.55
CA GLU A 13 -5.37 7.99 -7.71
C GLU A 13 -4.19 8.88 -8.11
N GLU A 14 -4.36 10.20 -8.10
CA GLU A 14 -3.26 11.16 -8.34
C GLU A 14 -2.12 10.99 -7.33
N ALA A 15 -2.47 10.89 -6.04
CA ALA A 15 -1.51 10.60 -4.98
C ALA A 15 -0.81 9.26 -5.22
N LEU A 16 -1.55 8.18 -5.55
CA LEU A 16 -0.96 6.88 -5.85
C LEU A 16 0.06 6.96 -7.00
N HIS A 17 -0.28 7.61 -8.11
CA HIS A 17 0.64 7.77 -9.25
C HIS A 17 1.89 8.58 -8.88
N ARG A 18 1.79 9.53 -7.96
CA ARG A 18 2.95 10.28 -7.44
C ARG A 18 3.82 9.40 -6.55
N GLU A 19 3.23 8.75 -5.56
CA GLU A 19 3.94 7.91 -4.60
C GLU A 19 4.67 6.75 -5.29
N ILE A 20 4.05 6.06 -6.24
CA ILE A 20 4.71 4.98 -7.01
C ILE A 20 5.95 5.49 -7.75
N ARG A 21 5.93 6.72 -8.26
CA ARG A 21 7.11 7.34 -8.89
C ARG A 21 8.18 7.71 -7.86
N GLU A 22 7.77 8.26 -6.72
CA GLU A 22 8.68 8.78 -5.68
C GLU A 22 9.35 7.68 -4.85
N GLU A 23 8.65 6.56 -4.63
CA GLU A 23 9.07 5.48 -3.76
C GLU A 23 9.67 4.27 -4.49
N LEU A 24 9.22 4.00 -5.72
CA LEU A 24 9.55 2.78 -6.47
C LEU A 24 10.29 3.02 -7.80
N ASP A 25 10.53 4.27 -8.22
CA ASP A 25 11.10 4.64 -9.53
C ASP A 25 10.35 3.94 -10.71
N ALA A 26 9.03 3.82 -10.59
CA ALA A 26 8.17 3.10 -11.52
C ALA A 26 6.90 3.90 -11.87
N ALA A 27 6.08 3.37 -12.77
CA ALA A 27 4.74 3.89 -13.04
C ALA A 27 3.73 2.74 -13.08
N ILE A 28 2.44 3.07 -12.99
CA ILE A 28 1.34 2.12 -13.19
C ILE A 28 1.10 1.95 -14.68
N VAL A 29 0.84 0.72 -15.12
CA VAL A 29 0.46 0.43 -16.51
C VAL A 29 -0.98 0.90 -16.76
N ASP A 30 -1.17 1.69 -17.83
CA ASP A 30 -2.47 2.23 -18.22
C ASP A 30 -3.54 1.12 -18.33
N GLY A 31 -4.69 1.34 -17.69
CA GLY A 31 -5.83 0.42 -17.74
C GLY A 31 -5.73 -0.79 -16.80
N THR A 32 -4.69 -0.90 -15.97
CA THR A 32 -4.56 -1.97 -14.96
C THR A 32 -4.99 -1.56 -13.55
N LEU A 33 -5.24 -0.26 -13.35
CA LEU A 33 -5.58 0.28 -12.03
C LEU A 33 -7.02 -0.06 -11.66
N GLU A 34 -7.17 -0.79 -10.54
CA GLU A 34 -8.47 -1.17 -9.99
C GLU A 34 -8.54 -0.84 -8.51
N GLN A 35 -9.63 -0.21 -8.07
CA GLN A 35 -9.83 0.08 -6.64
C GLN A 35 -10.13 -1.23 -5.88
N LEU A 36 -9.27 -1.59 -4.95
CA LEU A 36 -9.43 -2.76 -4.09
C LEU A 36 -10.46 -2.51 -2.98
N GLY A 37 -10.45 -1.30 -2.43
CA GLY A 37 -11.36 -0.88 -1.37
C GLY A 37 -10.81 0.24 -0.50
N VAL A 38 -11.61 0.65 0.47
CA VAL A 38 -11.24 1.59 1.52
C VAL A 38 -11.15 0.83 2.83
N PHE A 39 -10.04 1.03 3.55
CA PHE A 39 -9.74 0.33 4.80
C PHE A 39 -9.51 1.34 5.91
N GLU A 40 -10.12 1.08 7.05
CA GLU A 40 -9.99 1.91 8.24
C GLU A 40 -9.43 1.10 9.41
N ALA A 41 -8.43 1.65 10.09
CA ALA A 41 -7.75 1.02 11.21
C ALA A 41 -7.14 2.08 12.15
N PRO A 42 -6.72 1.71 13.37
CA PRO A 42 -5.83 2.56 14.15
C PRO A 42 -4.52 2.82 13.40
N ALA A 43 -4.05 4.07 13.40
CA ALA A 43 -2.79 4.44 12.76
C ALA A 43 -1.60 3.89 13.56
N TYR A 44 -0.83 3.00 12.94
CA TYR A 44 0.36 2.39 13.56
C TYR A 44 1.44 3.45 13.85
N GLY A 45 2.06 3.42 15.04
CA GLY A 45 3.10 4.38 15.41
C GLY A 45 2.60 5.80 15.72
N HIS A 46 1.29 6.03 15.77
CA HIS A 46 0.68 7.31 16.09
C HIS A 46 -0.05 7.30 17.45
N PRO A 47 -0.37 8.47 18.04
CA PRO A 47 -1.12 8.55 19.29
C PRO A 47 -2.45 7.79 19.25
N GLU A 48 -2.86 7.24 20.38
CA GLU A 48 -4.16 6.56 20.52
C GLU A 48 -5.31 7.45 20.04
N GLY A 49 -6.26 6.84 19.32
CA GLY A 49 -7.39 7.54 18.71
C GLY A 49 -7.10 8.13 17.32
N THR A 50 -5.86 8.10 16.84
CA THR A 50 -5.57 8.47 15.45
C THR A 50 -6.05 7.36 14.50
N ALA A 51 -6.99 7.70 13.62
CA ALA A 51 -7.50 6.79 12.61
C ALA A 51 -6.71 6.89 11.31
N LEU A 52 -6.46 5.74 10.70
CA LEU A 52 -5.93 5.58 9.36
C LEU A 52 -7.11 5.28 8.42
N HIS A 53 -7.15 5.99 7.29
CA HIS A 53 -8.09 5.74 6.19
C HIS A 53 -7.24 5.54 4.93
N MET A 54 -7.32 4.35 4.35
CA MET A 54 -6.52 3.95 3.20
C MET A 54 -7.41 3.55 2.03
N THR A 55 -7.36 4.31 0.93
CA THR A 55 -7.86 3.85 -0.36
C THR A 55 -6.77 3.01 -1.02
N CYS A 56 -7.02 1.71 -1.17
CA CYS A 56 -6.05 0.79 -1.76
C CYS A 56 -6.47 0.38 -3.16
N PHE A 57 -5.47 0.10 -4.00
CA PHE A 57 -5.63 -0.26 -5.40
C PHE A 57 -4.80 -1.51 -5.74
N LEU A 58 -5.21 -2.19 -6.80
CA LEU A 58 -4.43 -3.19 -7.53
C LEU A 58 -3.95 -2.55 -8.82
N ALA A 59 -2.70 -2.81 -9.21
CA ALA A 59 -2.15 -2.31 -10.46
C ALA A 59 -0.93 -3.12 -10.89
N GLU A 60 -0.61 -3.10 -12.19
CA GLU A 60 0.66 -3.58 -12.70
C GLU A 60 1.67 -2.42 -12.77
N LEU A 61 2.93 -2.70 -12.43
CA LEU A 61 4.01 -1.73 -12.59
C LEU A 61 4.64 -1.84 -13.99
N SER A 62 4.98 -0.69 -14.58
CA SER A 62 5.59 -0.61 -15.90
C SER A 62 7.07 -1.03 -15.93
N ALA A 63 7.68 -1.18 -14.77
CA ALA A 63 9.07 -1.60 -14.58
C ALA A 63 9.25 -2.29 -13.23
N GLU A 64 10.38 -3.00 -13.07
CA GLU A 64 10.79 -3.57 -11.79
C GLU A 64 11.01 -2.45 -10.75
N PRO A 65 10.34 -2.48 -9.59
CA PRO A 65 10.43 -1.41 -8.62
C PRO A 65 11.82 -1.36 -7.98
N ARG A 66 12.29 -0.15 -7.69
CA ARG A 66 13.54 0.09 -6.97
C ARG A 66 13.27 1.00 -5.78
N PRO A 67 13.80 0.70 -4.59
CA PRO A 67 13.63 1.57 -3.45
C PRO A 67 14.24 2.94 -3.74
N THR A 68 13.45 4.00 -3.55
CA THR A 68 13.90 5.39 -3.60
C THR A 68 13.37 6.18 -2.41
N SER A 69 13.84 7.42 -2.26
CA SER A 69 13.35 8.37 -1.25
C SER A 69 13.34 7.76 0.18
N GLU A 70 12.15 7.64 0.79
CA GLU A 70 11.99 7.15 2.17
C GLU A 70 12.03 5.61 2.28
N ILE A 71 11.98 4.88 1.16
CA ILE A 71 12.05 3.41 1.16
C ILE A 71 13.51 2.96 1.22
N ALA A 72 13.88 2.33 2.33
CA ALA A 72 15.21 1.76 2.53
C ALA A 72 15.40 0.38 1.87
N GLU A 73 14.33 -0.43 1.79
CA GLU A 73 14.37 -1.80 1.27
C GLU A 73 13.02 -2.19 0.66
N LEU A 74 13.05 -2.97 -0.42
CA LEU A 74 11.89 -3.68 -0.95
C LEU A 74 12.05 -5.18 -0.68
N ARG A 75 11.02 -5.78 -0.10
CA ARG A 75 10.98 -7.22 0.14
C ARG A 75 9.57 -7.75 0.01
N TYR A 76 9.45 -8.94 -0.58
CA TYR A 76 8.23 -9.71 -0.66
C TYR A 76 8.16 -10.67 0.53
N PHE A 77 6.96 -10.83 1.07
CA PHE A 77 6.68 -11.71 2.20
C PHE A 77 5.35 -12.42 1.96
N THR A 78 5.23 -13.62 2.48
CA THR A 78 3.92 -14.26 2.69
C THR A 78 3.16 -13.55 3.81
N VAL A 79 1.84 -13.78 3.88
CA VAL A 79 0.99 -13.24 4.95
C VAL A 79 1.48 -13.71 6.33
N ASP A 80 1.89 -14.97 6.45
CA ASP A 80 2.40 -15.56 7.69
C ASP A 80 3.76 -14.97 8.09
N GLU A 81 4.67 -14.76 7.14
CA GLU A 81 5.95 -14.11 7.42
C GLU A 81 5.76 -12.67 7.91
N TYR A 82 4.85 -11.90 7.29
CA TYR A 82 4.55 -10.55 7.76
C TYR A 82 3.89 -10.55 9.14
N ALA A 83 2.93 -11.46 9.38
CA ALA A 83 2.26 -11.58 10.67
C ALA A 83 3.21 -11.98 11.82
N ALA A 84 4.33 -12.62 11.50
CA ALA A 84 5.37 -13.00 12.46
C ALA A 84 6.42 -11.91 12.73
N MET A 85 6.36 -10.76 12.04
CA MET A 85 7.30 -9.66 12.26
C MET A 85 7.07 -8.96 13.62
N PRO A 86 8.11 -8.32 14.19
CA PRO A 86 7.96 -7.54 15.42
C PRO A 86 6.96 -6.39 15.29
N ASP A 87 6.92 -5.78 14.11
CA ASP A 87 6.09 -4.63 13.79
C ASP A 87 5.10 -4.98 12.67
N VAL A 88 3.80 -4.98 13.00
CA VAL A 88 2.73 -5.33 12.06
C VAL A 88 1.71 -4.20 12.03
N ALA A 89 1.54 -3.58 10.86
CA ALA A 89 0.54 -2.54 10.69
C ALA A 89 -0.85 -3.17 10.59
N PRO A 90 -1.82 -2.80 11.45
CA PRO A 90 -3.17 -3.37 11.42
C PRO A 90 -3.89 -3.17 10.07
N GLY A 91 -3.68 -2.02 9.43
CA GLY A 91 -4.23 -1.72 8.11
C GLY A 91 -3.78 -2.71 7.04
N SER A 92 -2.49 -3.08 7.02
CA SER A 92 -1.94 -4.08 6.08
C SER A 92 -2.63 -5.44 6.22
N MET A 93 -2.90 -5.87 7.46
CA MET A 93 -3.59 -7.15 7.70
C MET A 93 -5.04 -7.15 7.20
N LEU A 94 -5.73 -6.00 7.19
CA LEU A 94 -7.06 -5.88 6.59
C LEU A 94 -6.99 -6.05 5.06
N VAL A 95 -5.98 -5.45 4.43
CA VAL A 95 -5.74 -5.60 2.98
C VAL A 95 -5.42 -7.05 2.63
N PHE A 96 -4.54 -7.72 3.37
CA PHE A 96 -4.20 -9.12 3.12
C PHE A 96 -5.40 -10.06 3.24
N ARG A 97 -6.23 -9.90 4.28
CA ARG A 97 -7.48 -10.67 4.40
C ARG A 97 -8.42 -10.42 3.23
N ARG A 98 -8.50 -9.18 2.74
CA ARG A 98 -9.31 -8.86 1.56
C ARG A 98 -8.78 -9.58 0.33
N LEU A 99 -7.48 -9.53 0.08
CA LEU A 99 -6.85 -10.22 -1.04
C LEU A 99 -7.05 -11.75 -0.97
N GLN A 100 -6.91 -12.36 0.21
CA GLN A 100 -7.21 -13.78 0.43
C GLN A 100 -8.69 -14.10 0.13
N SER A 101 -9.63 -13.27 0.59
CA SER A 101 -11.06 -13.48 0.28
C SER A 101 -11.40 -13.38 -1.21
N LEU A 102 -10.54 -12.71 -1.99
CA LEU A 102 -10.65 -12.59 -3.45
C LEU A 102 -9.88 -13.68 -4.18
N GLY A 103 -9.14 -14.53 -3.48
CA GLY A 103 -8.26 -15.54 -4.08
C GLY A 103 -7.06 -14.96 -4.81
N LEU A 104 -6.61 -13.76 -4.40
CA LEU A 104 -5.46 -13.04 -4.98
C LEU A 104 -4.18 -13.20 -4.16
N LEU A 105 -4.28 -13.79 -2.96
CA LEU A 105 -3.16 -14.21 -2.13
C LEU A 105 -3.48 -15.60 -1.57
N ASP A 106 -2.50 -16.48 -1.65
CA ASP A 106 -2.53 -17.82 -1.05
C ASP A 106 -2.21 -17.77 0.46
#